data_AF-A0A816HBT1-F1
#
_entry.id   AF-A0A816HBT1-F1
#
_cell.length_a   1.000
_cell.length_b   1.000
_cell.length_c   1.000
_cell.angle_alpha   90.00
_cell.angle_beta   90.00
_cell.angle_gamma   90.00
#
_symmetry.space_group_name_H-M   'P 1'
#
loop_
_entity.id
_entity.type
_entity.pdbx_description
1 polymer ?
#
loop_
_entity_poly.entity_id
_entity_poly.type
_entity_poly.pdbx_seq_one_letter_code
_entity_poly.pdbx_strand_id
1 'polypeptide(L)'
;MSPGNGIFIYRLNESFLYPNANHYIELLVEQIFRETKPGKRNPYGSLGEQPWNLKTSRHPERNQQKDDSRPCLHALILDFTGVAHLDITGLQNLVDVRRQLDRYANKKVNWHFAGLSNPWLKRALVSVGFGSSEEGHTVFSVANIHDHIDCGENDNAVVLVPILDINRPLFHADLDEAYEAAITSLPAKETAAIFNNSNA
;
A
#
# COMPACT_ATOMS: atom_id res chain seq x y z
N MET A 1 -0.88 -5.73 13.89
CA MET A 1 -1.75 -6.92 14.03
C MET A 1 -2.27 -7.28 12.64
N SER A 2 -2.28 -8.56 12.28
CA SER A 2 -2.79 -9.04 10.98
C SER A 2 -4.17 -9.68 11.18
N PRO A 3 -5.28 -9.04 10.78
CA PRO A 3 -6.63 -9.60 10.88
C PRO A 3 -6.92 -10.74 9.86
N GLY A 4 -5.95 -11.62 9.58
CA GLY A 4 -6.20 -12.93 8.95
C GLY A 4 -6.41 -12.98 7.42
N ASN A 5 -6.56 -11.84 6.73
CA ASN A 5 -6.92 -11.81 5.30
C ASN A 5 -5.91 -11.10 4.41
N GLY A 6 -4.63 -11.12 4.80
CA GLY A 6 -3.61 -10.34 4.10
C GLY A 6 -3.78 -8.82 4.23
N ILE A 7 -4.58 -8.38 5.22
CA ILE A 7 -4.67 -6.99 5.65
C ILE A 7 -3.72 -6.83 6.83
N PHE A 8 -2.89 -5.78 6.80
CA PHE A 8 -1.95 -5.48 7.88
C PHE A 8 -2.22 -4.11 8.45
N ILE A 9 -2.20 -4.00 9.78
CA ILE A 9 -2.34 -2.74 10.49
C ILE A 9 -1.06 -2.46 11.27
N TYR A 10 -0.46 -1.30 10.99
CA TYR A 10 0.70 -0.78 11.68
C TYR A 10 0.44 0.62 12.23
N ARG A 11 0.82 0.84 13.48
CA ARG A 11 0.75 2.13 14.14
C ARG A 11 2.14 2.72 14.28
N LEU A 12 2.30 3.95 13.79
CA LEU A 12 3.53 4.72 13.96
C LEU A 12 3.35 5.66 15.15
N ASN A 13 4.22 5.51 16.15
CA ASN A 13 4.15 6.28 17.41
C ASN A 13 5.04 7.53 17.40
N GLU A 14 5.88 7.70 16.38
CA GLU A 14 6.79 8.84 16.27
C GLU A 14 6.81 9.42 14.85
N SER A 15 7.43 10.59 14.70
CA SER A 15 7.57 11.24 13.39
C SER A 15 8.37 10.34 12.44
N PHE A 16 7.94 10.27 11.19
CA PHE A 16 8.54 9.40 10.18
C PHE A 16 9.56 10.21 9.36
N LEU A 17 10.81 10.13 9.79
CA LEU A 17 11.92 10.97 9.30
C LEU A 17 13.05 10.09 8.77
N TYR A 18 13.98 10.67 8.03
CA TYR A 18 15.15 9.96 7.49
C TYR A 18 15.86 9.02 8.50
N PRO A 19 16.14 9.42 9.76
CA PRO A 19 16.90 8.57 10.68
C PRO A 19 16.19 7.28 11.11
N ASN A 20 14.85 7.27 11.12
CA ASN A 20 14.06 6.15 11.62
C ASN A 20 13.20 5.46 10.54
N ALA A 21 12.96 6.12 9.40
CA ALA A 21 12.05 5.64 8.37
C ALA A 21 12.44 4.26 7.83
N ASN A 22 13.74 4.04 7.55
CA ASN A 22 14.23 2.73 7.08
C ASN A 22 13.92 1.62 8.08
N HIS A 23 14.19 1.86 9.36
CA HIS A 23 14.02 0.85 10.41
C HIS A 23 12.57 0.39 10.53
N TYR A 24 11.62 1.32 10.59
CA TYR A 24 10.19 0.97 10.67
C TYR A 24 9.70 0.20 9.45
N ILE A 25 10.16 0.61 8.28
CA ILE A 25 9.75 0.00 7.02
C ILE A 25 10.31 -1.40 6.87
N GLU A 26 11.58 -1.60 7.22
CA GLU A 26 12.20 -2.92 7.16
C GLU A 26 11.47 -3.92 8.05
N LEU A 27 11.16 -3.52 9.30
CA LEU A 27 10.38 -4.34 10.22
C LEU A 27 8.98 -4.67 9.68
N LEU A 28 8.30 -3.66 9.11
CA LEU A 28 6.99 -3.82 8.49
C LEU A 28 7.04 -4.81 7.32
N VAL A 29 8.01 -4.66 6.41
CA VAL A 29 8.15 -5.52 5.23
C VAL A 29 8.53 -6.93 5.64
N GLU A 30 9.46 -7.09 6.60
CA GLU A 30 9.86 -8.40 7.10
C GLU A 30 8.67 -9.16 7.68
N GLN A 31 7.85 -8.49 8.50
CA GLN A 31 6.67 -9.11 9.09
C GLN A 31 5.62 -9.45 8.02
N ILE A 32 5.38 -8.58 7.04
CA ILE A 32 4.48 -8.89 5.92
C ILE A 32 4.97 -10.13 5.16
N PHE A 33 6.25 -10.21 4.81
CA PHE A 33 6.79 -11.37 4.07
C PHE A 33 6.79 -12.66 4.87
N ARG A 34 6.88 -12.56 6.20
CA ARG A 34 6.77 -13.70 7.11
C ARG A 34 5.34 -14.23 7.19
N GLU A 35 4.34 -13.35 7.17
CA GLU A 35 2.93 -13.70 7.36
C GLU A 35 2.13 -13.87 6.06
N THR A 36 2.69 -13.48 4.91
CA THR A 36 2.03 -13.60 3.59
C THR A 36 2.80 -14.48 2.61
N LYS A 37 2.11 -14.91 1.56
CA LYS A 37 2.73 -15.57 0.41
C LYS A 37 2.90 -14.62 -0.78
N PRO A 38 3.92 -14.83 -1.63
CA PRO A 38 4.04 -14.12 -2.90
C PRO A 38 2.86 -14.40 -3.82
N GLY A 39 2.36 -13.39 -4.54
CA GLY A 39 1.19 -13.54 -5.42
C GLY A 39 1.47 -14.42 -6.64
N LYS A 40 2.72 -14.40 -7.13
CA LYS A 40 3.23 -15.37 -8.10
C LYS A 40 4.27 -16.24 -7.43
N ARG A 41 4.01 -17.54 -7.40
CA ARG A 41 4.95 -18.55 -6.87
C ARG A 41 6.26 -18.60 -7.65
N ASN A 42 6.16 -18.51 -8.98
CA ASN A 42 7.31 -18.41 -9.85
C ASN A 42 7.18 -17.17 -10.74
N PRO A 43 7.74 -16.02 -10.35
CA PRO A 43 7.61 -14.78 -11.12
C PRO A 43 8.35 -14.84 -12.47
N TYR A 44 9.41 -15.66 -12.57
CA TYR A 44 10.22 -15.86 -13.77
C TYR A 44 10.02 -17.30 -14.22
N GLY A 45 9.22 -17.53 -15.27
CA GLY A 45 8.76 -18.88 -15.62
C GLY A 45 9.91 -19.87 -15.73
N SER A 46 10.83 -19.63 -16.66
CA SER A 46 12.03 -20.46 -16.84
C SER A 46 13.26 -19.88 -16.14
N LEU A 47 14.23 -20.73 -15.79
CA LEU A 47 15.51 -20.33 -15.19
C LEU A 47 16.28 -19.32 -16.07
N GLY A 48 16.08 -19.34 -17.39
CA GLY A 48 16.69 -18.40 -18.33
C GLY A 48 16.05 -17.01 -18.37
N GLU A 49 14.81 -16.86 -17.88
CA GLU A 49 14.10 -15.57 -17.81
C GLU A 49 14.44 -14.79 -16.54
N GLN A 50 15.19 -15.42 -15.63
CA GLN A 50 15.54 -14.83 -14.35
C GLN A 50 16.69 -13.82 -14.51
N PRO A 51 16.54 -12.60 -13.98
CA PRO A 51 17.63 -11.63 -13.85
C PRO A 51 18.89 -12.22 -13.21
N TRP A 52 20.06 -11.86 -13.74
CA TRP A 52 21.37 -12.38 -13.31
C TRP A 52 21.71 -12.09 -11.84
N ASN A 53 21.06 -11.12 -11.21
CA ASN A 53 21.25 -10.73 -9.81
C ASN A 53 20.43 -11.59 -8.83
N LEU A 54 19.47 -12.37 -9.31
CA LEU A 54 18.65 -13.23 -8.47
C LEU A 54 19.31 -14.61 -8.36
N LYS A 55 19.61 -15.03 -7.13
CA LYS A 55 20.05 -16.40 -6.84
C LYS A 55 18.81 -17.26 -6.62
N THR A 56 18.36 -17.98 -7.64
CA THR A 56 17.42 -19.09 -7.42
C THR A 56 18.18 -20.41 -7.38
N SER A 57 17.70 -21.35 -6.58
CA SER A 57 18.22 -22.70 -6.57
C SER A 57 17.86 -23.38 -7.90
N ARG A 58 18.87 -23.90 -8.61
CA ARG A 58 18.68 -24.63 -9.89
C ARG A 58 17.80 -25.87 -9.75
N HIS A 59 17.71 -26.40 -8.54
CA HIS A 59 16.78 -27.46 -8.16
C HIS A 59 15.72 -26.84 -7.24
N PRO A 60 14.52 -26.50 -7.76
CA PRO A 60 13.41 -26.20 -6.87
C PRO A 60 13.17 -27.46 -6.05
N GLU A 61 13.31 -27.38 -4.72
CA GLU A 61 13.00 -28.51 -3.86
C GLU A 61 11.54 -28.90 -4.11
N ARG A 62 11.35 -30.07 -4.74
CA ARG A 62 10.05 -30.65 -5.11
C ARG A 62 9.10 -30.83 -3.93
N ASN A 63 9.59 -30.67 -2.69
CA ASN A 63 8.86 -30.76 -1.43
C ASN A 63 8.42 -29.41 -0.84
N GLN A 64 8.93 -28.26 -1.31
CA GLN A 64 8.38 -26.94 -0.97
C GLN A 64 7.10 -26.63 -1.78
N GLN A 65 6.64 -27.60 -2.59
CA GLN A 65 5.34 -27.67 -3.24
C GLN A 65 4.17 -28.01 -2.31
N LYS A 66 4.35 -27.94 -0.99
CA LYS A 66 3.21 -27.88 -0.07
C LYS A 66 2.55 -26.50 -0.18
N ASP A 67 1.23 -26.51 -0.33
CA ASP A 67 0.41 -25.29 -0.39
C ASP A 67 0.74 -24.36 0.77
N ASP A 68 1.23 -23.17 0.44
CA ASP A 68 1.43 -22.09 1.41
C ASP A 68 0.05 -21.60 1.85
N SER A 69 -0.33 -21.95 3.09
CA SER A 69 -1.61 -21.59 3.69
C SER A 69 -1.70 -20.12 4.06
N ARG A 70 -0.60 -19.36 3.98
CA ARG A 70 -0.59 -17.92 4.25
C ARG A 70 -1.44 -17.16 3.22
N PRO A 71 -2.12 -16.07 3.62
CA PRO A 71 -2.87 -15.23 2.69
C PRO A 71 -1.92 -14.46 1.76
N CYS A 72 -2.44 -14.04 0.59
CA CYS A 72 -1.75 -13.07 -0.25
C CYS A 72 -1.92 -11.66 0.36
N LEU A 73 -0.90 -10.82 0.31
CA LEU A 73 -1.00 -9.43 0.75
C LEU A 73 -2.07 -8.69 -0.06
N HIS A 74 -3.02 -8.05 0.63
CA HIS A 74 -4.13 -7.30 0.03
C HIS A 74 -4.09 -5.82 0.35
N ALA A 75 -4.02 -5.47 1.63
CA ALA A 75 -4.06 -4.08 2.08
C ALA A 75 -3.09 -3.83 3.22
N LEU A 76 -2.60 -2.60 3.29
CA LEU A 76 -1.77 -2.08 4.36
C LEU A 76 -2.43 -0.82 4.92
N ILE A 77 -2.72 -0.83 6.20
CA ILE A 77 -3.29 0.29 6.94
C ILE A 77 -2.22 0.85 7.85
N LEU A 78 -1.89 2.12 7.65
CA LEU A 78 -0.94 2.86 8.47
C LEU A 78 -1.70 3.87 9.33
N ASP A 79 -1.63 3.66 10.64
CA ASP A 79 -2.17 4.59 11.63
C ASP A 79 -1.11 5.67 11.95
N PHE A 80 -1.38 6.88 11.46
CA PHE A 80 -0.57 8.08 11.60
C PHE A 80 -0.99 8.97 12.78
N THR A 81 -1.88 8.49 13.66
CA THR A 81 -2.35 9.29 14.82
C THR A 81 -1.18 9.80 15.68
N GLY A 82 -0.08 9.04 15.80
CA GLY A 82 1.12 9.42 16.55
C GLY A 82 2.19 10.17 15.74
N VAL A 83 1.99 10.38 14.44
CA VAL A 83 3.01 10.94 13.54
C VAL A 83 2.81 12.46 13.40
N ALA A 84 3.75 13.22 13.95
CA ALA A 84 3.70 14.69 13.84
C ALA A 84 4.30 15.20 12.52
N HIS A 85 5.41 14.62 12.08
CA HIS A 85 6.15 15.06 10.88
C HIS A 85 6.48 13.89 9.95
N LEU A 86 6.49 14.18 8.65
CA LEU A 86 6.93 13.31 7.57
C LEU A 86 7.87 14.12 6.67
N ASP A 87 9.10 13.64 6.46
CA ASP A 87 10.05 14.28 5.54
C ASP A 87 10.04 13.64 4.15
N ILE A 88 10.79 14.24 3.22
CA ILE A 88 10.87 13.78 1.82
C ILE A 88 11.42 12.36 1.74
N THR A 89 12.41 12.02 2.58
CA THR A 89 13.03 10.70 2.54
C THR A 89 12.09 9.62 3.07
N GLY A 90 11.36 9.89 4.16
CA GLY A 90 10.30 9.02 4.64
C GLY A 90 9.21 8.83 3.58
N LEU A 91 8.77 9.90 2.95
CA LEU A 91 7.79 9.82 1.87
C LEU A 91 8.27 8.93 0.71
N GLN A 92 9.53 9.08 0.30
CA GLN A 92 10.15 8.27 -0.74
C GLN A 92 10.24 6.79 -0.33
N ASN A 93 10.60 6.50 0.93
CA ASN A 93 10.60 5.15 1.46
C ASN A 93 9.23 4.48 1.35
N LEU A 94 8.14 5.19 1.65
CA LEU A 94 6.78 4.67 1.48
C LEU A 94 6.48 4.32 0.01
N VAL A 95 6.91 5.17 -0.93
CA VAL A 95 6.74 4.92 -2.37
C VAL A 95 7.52 3.69 -2.82
N ASP A 96 8.75 3.51 -2.35
CA ASP A 96 9.59 2.38 -2.73
C ASP A 96 9.05 1.06 -2.16
N VAL A 97 8.54 1.09 -0.93
CA VAL A 97 7.87 -0.06 -0.31
C VAL A 97 6.58 -0.40 -1.03
N ARG A 98 5.77 0.59 -1.40
CA ARG A 98 4.58 0.35 -2.23
C ARG A 98 4.94 -0.42 -3.49
N ARG A 99 5.94 0.04 -4.24
CA ARG A 99 6.42 -0.65 -5.44
C ARG A 99 6.95 -2.05 -5.14
N GLN A 100 7.64 -2.24 -4.01
CA GLN A 100 8.13 -3.54 -3.58
C GLN A 100 6.99 -4.51 -3.26
N LEU A 101 6.00 -4.07 -2.48
CA LEU A 101 4.84 -4.87 -2.09
C LEU A 101 3.94 -5.17 -3.29
N ASP A 102 3.75 -4.22 -4.21
CA ASP A 102 2.98 -4.43 -5.44
C ASP A 102 3.61 -5.53 -6.31
N ARG A 103 4.95 -5.51 -6.46
CA ARG A 103 5.68 -6.57 -7.16
C ARG A 103 5.57 -7.93 -6.45
N TYR A 104 5.69 -7.93 -5.12
CA TYR A 104 5.59 -9.14 -4.30
C TYR A 104 4.20 -9.78 -4.38
N ALA A 105 3.15 -8.97 -4.26
CA ALA A 105 1.75 -9.41 -4.33
C ALA A 105 1.30 -9.70 -5.77
N ASN A 106 2.07 -9.27 -6.78
CA ASN A 106 1.68 -9.29 -8.20
C ASN A 106 0.27 -8.68 -8.44
N LYS A 107 -0.09 -7.71 -7.61
CA LYS A 107 -1.31 -6.90 -7.68
C LYS A 107 -1.02 -5.58 -6.98
N LYS A 108 -1.82 -4.55 -7.27
CA LYS A 108 -1.75 -3.30 -6.50
C LYS A 108 -2.28 -3.56 -5.10
N VAL A 109 -1.45 -3.26 -4.10
CA VAL A 109 -1.83 -3.34 -2.69
C VAL A 109 -2.59 -2.07 -2.34
N ASN A 110 -3.66 -2.20 -1.55
CA ASN A 110 -4.43 -1.03 -1.09
C ASN A 110 -3.74 -0.40 0.11
N TRP A 111 -3.35 0.87 -0.01
CA TRP A 111 -2.65 1.61 1.04
C TRP A 111 -3.61 2.58 1.71
N HIS A 112 -4.01 2.28 2.93
CA HIS A 112 -4.90 3.11 3.73
C HIS A 112 -4.13 3.89 4.80
N PHE A 113 -4.47 5.16 4.99
CA PHE A 113 -3.90 6.00 6.03
C PHE A 113 -4.99 6.47 6.99
N ALA A 114 -4.81 6.23 8.28
CA ALA A 114 -5.73 6.64 9.34
C ALA A 114 -5.09 7.71 10.23
N GLY A 115 -5.89 8.56 10.86
CA GLY A 115 -5.41 9.48 11.90
C GLY A 115 -4.48 10.60 11.40
N LEU A 116 -4.57 10.98 10.12
CA LEU A 116 -3.80 12.10 9.57
C LEU A 116 -4.33 13.45 10.08
N SER A 117 -3.80 13.90 11.23
CA SER A 117 -4.15 15.18 11.82
C SER A 117 -3.62 16.39 11.02
N ASN A 118 -2.47 16.25 10.38
CA ASN A 118 -1.79 17.35 9.68
C ASN A 118 -2.13 17.38 8.18
N PRO A 119 -2.76 18.45 7.67
CA PRO A 119 -3.07 18.59 6.25
C PRO A 119 -1.85 18.55 5.33
N TRP A 120 -0.67 18.97 5.81
CA TRP A 120 0.57 18.90 5.03
C TRP A 120 1.02 17.46 4.78
N LEU A 121 0.88 16.57 5.78
CA LEU A 121 1.17 15.14 5.59
C LEU A 121 0.23 14.54 4.54
N LYS A 122 -1.07 14.87 4.62
CA LYS A 122 -2.04 14.43 3.62
C LYS A 122 -1.68 14.93 2.22
N ARG A 123 -1.30 16.20 2.07
CA ARG A 123 -0.88 16.76 0.76
C ARG A 123 0.38 16.08 0.23
N ALA A 124 1.37 15.82 1.09
CA ALA A 124 2.60 15.13 0.69
C ALA A 124 2.33 13.69 0.23
N LEU A 125 1.45 12.95 0.92
CA LEU A 125 1.04 11.61 0.50
C LEU A 125 0.29 11.64 -0.84
N VAL A 126 -0.62 12.59 -1.01
CA VAL A 126 -1.35 12.78 -2.28
C VAL A 126 -0.40 13.14 -3.42
N SER A 127 0.62 13.99 -3.19
CA SER A 127 1.55 14.42 -4.24
C SER A 127 2.39 13.29 -4.84
N VAL A 128 2.62 12.22 -4.08
CA VAL A 128 3.33 11.01 -4.58
C VAL A 128 2.38 9.92 -5.07
N GLY A 129 1.08 10.21 -5.15
CA GLY A 129 0.07 9.32 -5.73
C GLY A 129 -0.58 8.34 -4.74
N PHE A 130 -0.50 8.57 -3.43
CA PHE A 130 -1.39 7.89 -2.47
C PHE A 130 -2.79 8.51 -2.51
N GLY A 131 -3.82 7.66 -2.43
CA GLY A 131 -5.24 8.07 -2.48
C GLY A 131 -5.73 8.61 -3.83
N SER A 132 -5.05 8.28 -4.94
CA SER A 132 -5.64 8.36 -6.27
C SER A 132 -6.43 7.09 -6.54
N SER A 133 -7.71 7.22 -6.93
CA SER A 133 -8.46 6.10 -7.51
C SER A 133 -7.88 5.77 -8.91
N GLU A 134 -8.16 4.57 -9.40
CA GLU A 134 -7.66 4.07 -10.70
C GLU A 134 -8.13 4.92 -11.90
N GLU A 135 -9.18 5.73 -11.71
CA GLU A 135 -9.77 6.59 -12.73
C GLU A 135 -9.04 7.94 -12.94
N GLY A 136 -7.73 8.02 -12.70
CA GLY A 136 -6.89 9.15 -13.13
C GLY A 136 -7.18 10.53 -12.54
N HIS A 137 -8.26 10.69 -11.76
CA HIS A 137 -8.63 11.94 -11.15
C HIS A 137 -7.87 12.12 -9.84
N THR A 138 -6.67 12.69 -9.97
CA THR A 138 -5.95 13.28 -8.85
C THR A 138 -6.75 14.48 -8.35
N VAL A 139 -7.43 14.33 -7.22
CA VAL A 139 -8.18 15.43 -6.59
C VAL A 139 -7.16 16.40 -5.97
N PHE A 140 -6.63 17.32 -6.79
CA PHE A 140 -5.56 18.25 -6.42
C PHE A 140 -6.06 19.45 -5.58
N SER A 141 -5.19 19.90 -4.65
CA SER A 141 -5.35 21.13 -3.88
C SER A 141 -5.01 22.35 -4.72
N VAL A 142 -5.89 23.35 -4.73
CA VAL A 142 -5.58 24.70 -5.19
C VAL A 142 -4.61 25.34 -4.20
N ALA A 143 -3.31 25.23 -4.46
CA ALA A 143 -2.25 26.11 -3.97
C ALA A 143 -0.92 25.83 -4.72
N ASN A 144 -0.80 26.37 -5.94
CA ASN A 144 0.42 26.80 -6.65
C ASN A 144 1.61 25.82 -6.88
N ILE A 145 2.44 25.88 -7.93
CA ILE A 145 2.58 26.59 -9.23
C ILE A 145 3.65 25.77 -10.01
N HIS A 146 3.45 25.55 -11.32
CA HIS A 146 4.38 25.16 -12.41
C HIS A 146 5.73 24.46 -12.11
N ASP A 147 5.97 23.30 -12.76
CA ASP A 147 6.83 23.24 -13.96
C ASP A 147 6.85 21.84 -14.59
N HIS A 148 6.17 21.67 -15.74
CA HIS A 148 6.80 21.14 -16.95
C HIS A 148 5.86 21.34 -18.16
N ILE A 149 6.41 21.97 -19.19
CA ILE A 149 5.82 22.13 -20.52
C ILE A 149 5.65 20.74 -21.14
N ASP A 150 4.44 20.39 -21.58
CA ASP A 150 4.29 19.66 -22.83
C ASP A 150 2.98 20.04 -23.54
N CYS A 151 3.12 20.35 -24.83
CA CYS A 151 2.05 20.82 -25.69
C CYS A 151 1.27 19.59 -26.20
N GLY A 152 0.10 19.32 -25.63
CA GLY A 152 -0.78 18.26 -26.10
C GLY A 152 -2.21 18.49 -25.61
N GLU A 153 -3.07 18.96 -26.51
CA GLU A 153 -4.51 19.13 -26.32
C GLU A 153 -5.15 17.77 -26.07
N ASN A 154 -5.46 17.49 -24.80
CA ASN A 154 -6.34 16.40 -24.40
C ASN A 154 -7.36 16.97 -23.41
N ASP A 155 -8.61 17.07 -23.87
CA ASP A 155 -9.78 17.58 -23.15
C ASP A 155 -10.24 16.65 -22.01
N ASN A 156 -9.33 16.30 -21.10
CA ASN A 156 -9.69 15.67 -19.84
C ASN A 156 -9.97 16.79 -18.83
N ALA A 157 -11.23 17.19 -18.73
CA ALA A 157 -11.69 18.19 -17.77
C ALA A 157 -11.25 17.79 -16.35
N VAL A 158 -10.25 18.49 -15.81
CA VAL A 158 -9.80 18.33 -14.43
C VAL A 158 -10.90 18.89 -13.54
N VAL A 159 -11.72 18.02 -12.95
CA VAL A 159 -12.77 18.41 -12.00
C VAL A 159 -12.09 18.88 -10.71
N LEU A 160 -12.13 20.19 -10.48
CA LEU A 160 -11.62 20.82 -9.26
C LEU A 160 -12.62 20.62 -8.11
N VAL A 161 -12.38 19.64 -7.23
CA VAL A 161 -13.18 19.41 -6.02
C VAL A 161 -12.45 20.02 -4.81
N PRO A 162 -13.08 20.89 -4.00
CA PRO A 162 -12.46 21.48 -2.82
C PRO A 162 -11.97 20.41 -1.83
N ILE A 163 -10.87 20.70 -1.12
CA ILE A 163 -10.33 19.81 -0.08
C ILE A 163 -11.01 20.13 1.25
N LEU A 164 -12.27 19.76 1.33
CA LEU A 164 -13.01 19.68 2.59
C LEU A 164 -13.66 18.31 2.80
N ASP A 165 -13.61 17.42 1.80
CA ASP A 165 -14.49 16.26 1.79
C ASP A 165 -13.88 15.00 2.43
N ILE A 166 -14.43 14.70 3.60
CA ILE A 166 -14.90 13.44 4.23
C ILE A 166 -15.04 12.17 3.35
N ASN A 167 -14.66 12.18 2.06
CA ASN A 167 -14.69 11.02 1.17
C ASN A 167 -13.46 11.08 0.25
N ARG A 168 -12.28 10.78 0.81
CA ARG A 168 -11.07 10.57 -0.01
C ARG A 168 -10.80 9.07 -0.05
N PRO A 169 -10.63 8.47 -1.23
CA PRO A 169 -10.31 7.06 -1.30
C PRO A 169 -8.99 6.82 -0.57
N LEU A 170 -9.00 5.85 0.34
CA LEU A 170 -7.84 5.38 1.11
C LEU A 170 -7.31 6.32 2.22
N PHE A 171 -7.94 7.46 2.49
CA PHE A 171 -7.60 8.34 3.62
C PHE A 171 -8.77 8.42 4.60
N HIS A 172 -8.54 8.02 5.84
CA HIS A 172 -9.60 7.79 6.83
C HIS A 172 -9.39 8.60 8.10
N ALA A 173 -10.49 8.93 8.78
CA ALA A 173 -10.43 9.67 10.04
C ALA A 173 -9.92 8.77 11.17
N ASP A 174 -10.41 7.53 11.22
CA ASP A 174 -10.07 6.54 12.23
C ASP A 174 -9.60 5.22 11.62
N LEU A 175 -9.16 4.32 12.50
CA LEU A 175 -8.66 3.00 12.11
C LEU A 175 -9.80 2.06 11.67
N ASP A 176 -11.00 2.23 12.23
CA ASP A 176 -12.13 1.34 12.00
C ASP A 176 -12.71 1.57 10.60
N GLU A 177 -12.91 2.83 10.20
CA GLU A 177 -13.26 3.23 8.83
C GLU A 177 -12.23 2.70 7.83
N ALA A 178 -10.94 2.78 8.18
CA ALA A 178 -9.87 2.26 7.34
C ALA A 178 -9.94 0.76 7.14
N TYR A 179 -10.28 0.03 8.19
CA TYR A 179 -10.41 -1.42 8.18
C TYR A 179 -11.62 -1.87 7.38
N GLU A 180 -12.77 -1.23 7.56
CA GLU A 180 -13.99 -1.53 6.79
C GLU A 180 -13.81 -1.27 5.29
N ALA A 181 -13.14 -0.17 4.93
CA ALA A 181 -12.79 0.11 3.54
C ALA A 181 -11.85 -0.97 2.96
N ALA A 182 -10.88 -1.45 3.76
CA ALA A 182 -9.99 -2.53 3.34
C ALA A 182 -10.75 -3.84 3.13
N ILE A 183 -11.69 -4.19 4.02
CA ILE A 183 -12.53 -5.39 3.88
C ILE A 183 -13.42 -5.28 2.64
N THR A 184 -14.06 -4.12 2.43
CA THR A 184 -14.94 -3.90 1.27
C THR A 184 -14.20 -4.10 -0.06
N SER A 185 -12.91 -3.79 -0.08
CA SER A 185 -12.05 -3.97 -1.25
C SER A 185 -11.59 -5.41 -1.50
N LEU A 186 -11.82 -6.35 -0.56
CA LEU A 186 -11.44 -7.75 -0.72
C LEU A 186 -12.30 -8.43 -1.80
N PRO A 187 -11.71 -9.35 -2.60
CA PRO A 187 -12.48 -10.15 -3.54
C PRO A 187 -13.49 -11.05 -2.79
N ALA A 188 -14.67 -11.27 -3.38
CA ALA A 188 -15.78 -12.01 -2.77
C ALA A 188 -15.43 -13.42 -2.25
N LYS A 189 -14.36 -14.04 -2.78
CA LYS A 189 -13.86 -15.35 -2.31
C LYS A 189 -13.18 -15.26 -0.95
N GLU A 190 -12.52 -14.14 -0.65
CA GLU A 190 -11.81 -13.91 0.61
C GLU A 190 -12.76 -13.38 1.69
N THR A 191 -13.76 -12.56 1.32
CA THR A 191 -14.79 -12.08 2.28
C THR A 191 -15.64 -13.23 2.85
N ALA A 192 -15.97 -14.25 2.05
CA ALA A 192 -16.69 -15.43 2.52
C ALA A 192 -15.91 -16.23 3.60
N ALA A 193 -14.57 -16.20 3.56
CA ALA A 193 -13.74 -16.84 4.58
C ALA A 193 -13.82 -16.13 5.95
N ILE A 194 -14.07 -14.81 5.94
CA ILE A 194 -14.22 -13.98 7.15
C ILE A 194 -15.49 -14.38 7.91
N PHE A 195 -16.64 -14.36 7.23
CA PHE A 195 -17.94 -14.62 7.84
C PHE A 195 -18.07 -16.07 8.36
N ASN A 196 -17.37 -17.02 7.76
CA ASN A 196 -17.37 -18.40 8.21
C ASN A 196 -16.53 -18.61 9.49
N ASN A 197 -15.50 -17.78 9.73
CA ASN A 197 -14.64 -17.90 10.90
C ASN A 197 -15.16 -17.12 12.13
N SER A 198 -16.09 -16.18 11.94
CA SER A 198 -16.76 -15.45 13.04
C SER A 198 -17.96 -16.19 13.65
N ASN A 199 -18.42 -17.28 13.01
CA ASN A 199 -19.55 -18.11 13.45
C ASN A 199 -19.13 -19.47 14.04
N ALA A 200 -17.84 -19.64 14.32
CA ALA A 200 -17.25 -20.86 14.88
C ALA A 200 -16.70 -20.63 16.29
#